data_AF-A0A139MCP5-F1
#
_entry.id   AF-A0A139MCP5-F1
#
_cell.length_a   1.000
_cell.length_b   1.000
_cell.length_c   1.000
_cell.angle_alpha   90.00
_cell.angle_beta   90.00
_cell.angle_gamma   90.00
#
_symmetry.space_group_name_H-M   'P 1'
#
loop_
_entity.id
_entity.type
_entity.pdbx_description
1 polymer ?
#
loop_
_entity_poly.entity_id
_entity_poly.type
_entity_poly.pdbx_seq_one_letter_code
_entity_poly.pdbx_strand_id
1 'polypeptide(L)' 'MKKFVVKVPYMPSLGLHSYYTVNTKEEAEHIAKQCIKAEITETAEGNF' A
#
# COMPACT_ATOMS: atom_id res chain seq x y z
N MET A 1 -0.46 3.51 -16.82
CA MET A 1 -1.01 2.45 -15.93
C MET A 1 -1.30 3.08 -14.56
N LYS A 2 -2.30 2.57 -13.81
CA LYS A 2 -2.55 3.09 -12.45
C LYS A 2 -1.65 2.37 -11.45
N LYS A 3 -1.08 3.09 -10.48
CA LYS A 3 -0.31 2.52 -9.37
C LYS A 3 -1.03 2.82 -8.06
N PHE A 4 -1.06 1.84 -7.17
CA PHE A 4 -1.67 1.95 -5.85
C PHE A 4 -0.55 1.95 -4.81
N VAL A 5 -0.58 2.91 -3.90
CA VAL A 5 0.33 3.01 -2.78
C VAL A 5 -0.42 2.63 -1.52
N VAL A 6 0.01 1.56 -0.85
CA VAL A 6 -0.51 1.15 0.45
C VAL A 6 0.44 1.67 1.52
N LYS A 7 0.03 2.69 2.25
CA LYS A 7 0.77 3.18 3.41
C LYS A 7 0.38 2.33 4.60
N VAL A 8 1.38 1.78 5.28
CA VAL A 8 1.17 0.98 6.49
C VAL A 8 2.04 1.53 7.62
N PRO A 9 1.51 1.61 8.84
CA PRO A 9 2.35 1.97 9.99
C PRO A 9 3.49 0.97 10.09
N TYR A 10 4.71 1.46 10.30
CA TYR A 10 5.89 0.61 10.39
C TYR A 10 5.70 -0.43 11.50
N MET A 11 5.63 -1.69 11.09
CA MET A 11 5.43 -2.84 11.97
C MET A 11 6.60 -3.81 11.79
N PRO A 12 7.71 -3.59 12.52
CA PRO A 12 8.92 -4.41 12.39
C PRO A 12 8.69 -5.89 12.75
N SER A 13 7.75 -6.16 13.66
CA SER A 13 7.36 -7.53 14.07
C SER A 13 6.77 -8.38 12.94
N LEU A 14 6.28 -7.76 11.87
CA LEU A 14 5.70 -8.42 10.70
C LEU A 14 6.55 -8.22 9.43
N GLY A 15 7.72 -7.60 9.54
CA GLY A 15 8.57 -7.27 8.39
C GLY A 15 7.95 -6.25 7.43
N LEU A 16 6.96 -5.45 7.89
CA LEU A 16 6.22 -4.55 7.02
C LEU A 16 6.94 -3.20 6.84
N HIS A 17 7.26 -2.84 5.59
CA HIS A 17 7.82 -1.55 5.21
C HIS A 17 6.75 -0.45 5.20
N SER A 18 7.13 0.81 5.46
CA SER A 18 6.19 1.94 5.66
C SER A 18 5.25 2.23 4.49
N TYR A 19 5.59 1.80 3.27
CA TYR A 19 4.69 1.86 2.12
C TYR A 19 4.98 0.72 1.13
N TYR A 20 3.94 0.26 0.43
CA TYR A 20 4.00 -0.69 -0.68
C TYR A 20 3.44 -0.04 -1.93
N THR A 21 4.05 -0.30 -3.09
CA THR A 21 3.52 0.11 -4.38
C THR A 21 3.11 -1.13 -5.16
N VAL A 22 1.85 -1.21 -5.53
CA VAL A 22 1.28 -2.33 -6.28
C VAL A 22 0.55 -1.83 -7.53
N ASN A 23 0.39 -2.69 -8.52
CA ASN A 23 -0.21 -2.32 -9.82
C ASN A 23 -1.72 -2.60 -9.88
N THR A 24 -2.25 -3.35 -8.90
CA THR A 24 -3.65 -3.75 -8.86
C THR A 24 -4.32 -3.31 -7.56
N LYS A 25 -5.61 -2.99 -7.65
CA LYS A 25 -6.42 -2.67 -6.48
C LYS A 25 -6.58 -3.87 -5.54
N GLU A 26 -6.73 -5.07 -6.11
CA GLU A 26 -6.89 -6.31 -5.34
C GLU A 26 -5.67 -6.61 -4.46
N GLU A 27 -4.44 -6.44 -4.97
CA GLU A 27 -3.24 -6.57 -4.13
C GLU A 27 -3.22 -5.51 -3.03
N ALA A 28 -3.59 -4.27 -3.35
CA ALA A 28 -3.61 -3.19 -2.38
C ALA A 28 -4.57 -3.49 -1.21
N GLU A 29 -5.77 -4.01 -1.53
CA GLU A 29 -6.77 -4.43 -0.56
C GLU A 29 -6.33 -5.66 0.25
N HIS A 30 -5.61 -6.61 -0.38
CA HIS A 30 -5.07 -7.77 0.30
C HIS A 30 -4.03 -7.37 1.36
N ILE A 31 -3.06 -6.52 0.99
CA ILE A 31 -2.04 -6.01 1.91
C ILE A 31 -2.70 -5.19 3.02
N ALA A 32 -3.67 -4.33 2.68
CA ALA A 32 -4.37 -3.52 3.66
C ALA A 32 -5.14 -4.36 4.69
N LYS A 33 -5.77 -5.47 4.29
CA LYS A 33 -6.45 -6.38 5.23
C LYS A 33 -5.50 -7.07 6.20
N GLN A 34 -4.26 -7.32 5.80
CA GLN A 34 -3.26 -7.92 6.69
C GLN A 34 -2.67 -6.90 7.68
N CYS A 35 -2.81 -5.61 7.41
CA CYS A 35 -2.18 -4.55 8.19
C CYS A 35 -3.22 -3.78 9.01
N ILE A 36 -3.11 -3.84 10.34
CA ILE A 36 -3.98 -3.06 11.24
C ILE A 36 -3.66 -1.57 11.03
N LYS A 37 -4.54 -0.84 10.34
CA LYS A 37 -4.46 0.60 9.96
C LYS A 37 -3.70 0.93 8.65
N ALA A 38 -3.80 0.10 7.62
CA ALA A 38 -3.34 0.51 6.29
C ALA A 38 -4.24 1.59 5.65
N GLU A 39 -3.62 2.49 4.88
CA GLU A 39 -4.29 3.47 4.01
C GLU A 39 -3.91 3.20 2.55
N ILE A 40 -4.91 3.05 1.67
CA ILE A 40 -4.69 2.85 0.23
C ILE A 40 -4.86 4.19 -0.48
N THR A 41 -3.82 4.63 -1.19
CA THR A 41 -3.82 5.82 -2.04
C THR A 41 -3.69 5.42 -3.51
N GLU A 42 -4.61 5.84 -4.37
CA GLU A 42 -4.45 5.73 -5.82
C GLU A 42 -3.55 6.86 -6.33
N THR A 43 -2.46 6.51 -7.02
CA THR A 43 -1.61 7.47 -7.74
C THR A 43 -1.83 7.33 -9.24
N ALA A 44 -2.30 8.41 -9.87
CA ALA A 44 -2.22 8.56 -11.31
C ALA A 44 -0.77 8.93 -11.68
N GLU A 45 -0.18 8.26 -12.67
CA GLU A 45 1.14 8.63 -13.21
C GLU A 45 1.18 10.15 -13.48
N GLY A 46 2.06 10.88 -12.77
CA GLY A 46 2.32 12.29 -13.06
C GLY A 46 2.52 13.28 -11.91
N ASN A 47 2.60 12.88 -10.64
CA ASN A 47 2.99 13.81 -9.56
C ASN A 47 4.05 13.18 -8.63
N PHE A 48 5.30 13.52 -8.91
CA PHE A 48 6.43 13.48 -7.98
C PHE A 48 6.95 14.90 -7.80
#